data_AF-A0A969VTX6-F1
#
_entry.id   AF-A0A969VTX6-F1
#
_cell.length_a   1.000
_cell.length_b   1.000
_cell.length_c   1.000
_cell.angle_alpha   90.00
_cell.angle_beta   90.00
_cell.angle_gamma   90.00
#
_symmetry.space_group_name_H-M   'P 1'
#
loop_
_entity.id
_entity.type
_entity.pdbx_description
1 polymer ?
#
loop_
_entity_poly.entity_id
_entity_poly.type
_entity_poly.pdbx_seq_one_letter_code
_entity_poly.pdbx_strand_id
1 'polypeptide(L)'
;LCLLVGFALLSNHFEKSNITDKISVILPDGWKGAFVLLAFVFFISSFLDNIAAAIIGATIASNLFNKKVHIGYLAAIVAASNAGGSGSVVGDTTTTMMWLAGVPPIQVLHGYIAAFVALFVSGYFAAKQQESYQSIIRSSHSGRSVDWGRIFIVFFILITAVVTNVVVNIKFSDLSDYFPFIGVSVWIALFILIPLRKPDWSIIPGAFKGSIFLLALVLTASMMPVEKLPPASWYSTFGLGFLSAVFDNIPLTELGIKQNNYDWGMLAYCVGYGGSMIWFGSSAGVAVANLFPEAKSVGRWVKEGWHVTFAYIVGFAAIMLIWGWHPMLIAHK
;
A
#
# COMPACT_ATOMS: atom_id res chain seq x y z
N LEU A 1 13.24 -8.39 3.51
CA LEU A 1 13.12 -9.80 3.07
C LEU A 1 12.14 -10.62 3.92
N CYS A 2 12.30 -10.70 5.26
CA CYS A 2 11.39 -11.47 6.12
C CYS A 2 9.91 -11.08 5.98
N LEU A 3 9.63 -9.78 5.89
CA LEU A 3 8.27 -9.24 5.83
C LEU A 3 7.46 -9.77 4.63
N LEU A 4 8.00 -9.66 3.41
CA LEU A 4 7.31 -10.10 2.20
C LEU A 4 7.04 -11.60 2.17
N VAL A 5 8.00 -12.42 2.60
CA VAL A 5 7.81 -13.88 2.68
C VAL A 5 6.75 -14.21 3.73
N GLY A 6 6.77 -13.53 4.87
CA GLY A 6 5.75 -13.68 5.91
C GLY A 6 4.36 -13.30 5.42
N PHE A 7 4.24 -12.20 4.68
CA PHE A 7 2.95 -11.78 4.10
C PHE A 7 2.46 -12.67 2.97
N ALA A 8 3.35 -13.31 2.19
CA ALA A 8 2.94 -14.32 1.22
C ALA A 8 2.28 -15.53 1.92
N LEU A 9 2.82 -15.96 3.06
CA LEU A 9 2.22 -17.02 3.89
C LEU A 9 0.89 -16.56 4.51
N LEU A 10 0.83 -15.33 5.03
CA LEU A 10 -0.41 -14.73 5.53
C LEU A 10 -1.51 -14.69 4.46
N SER A 11 -1.16 -14.23 3.25
CA SER A 11 -2.06 -14.20 2.11
C SER A 11 -2.64 -15.58 1.80
N ASN A 12 -1.81 -16.63 1.87
CA ASN A 12 -2.27 -18.00 1.69
C ASN A 12 -3.21 -18.49 2.81
N HIS A 13 -2.97 -18.09 4.07
CA HIS A 13 -3.93 -18.34 5.15
C HIS A 13 -5.27 -17.66 4.88
N PHE A 14 -5.25 -16.41 4.44
CA PHE A 14 -6.45 -15.66 4.10
C PHE A 14 -7.21 -16.30 2.93
N GLU A 15 -6.52 -16.68 1.86
CA GLU A 15 -7.11 -17.37 0.71
C GLU A 15 -7.76 -18.69 1.10
N LYS A 16 -7.07 -19.53 1.89
CA LYS A 16 -7.58 -20.83 2.35
C LYS A 16 -8.69 -20.73 3.40
N SER A 17 -9.03 -19.54 3.88
CA SER A 17 -10.08 -19.36 4.89
C SER A 17 -11.50 -19.41 4.33
N ASN A 18 -11.66 -19.29 3.00
CA ASN A 18 -12.95 -19.14 2.31
C ASN A 18 -13.77 -17.90 2.75
N ILE A 19 -13.17 -16.93 3.44
CA ILE A 19 -13.87 -15.68 3.82
C ILE A 19 -14.30 -14.87 2.60
N THR A 20 -13.58 -15.02 1.48
CA THR A 20 -13.89 -14.34 0.22
C THR A 20 -15.27 -14.70 -0.31
N ASP A 21 -15.78 -15.90 -0.01
CA ASP A 21 -17.12 -16.32 -0.39
C ASP A 21 -18.19 -15.47 0.32
N LYS A 22 -18.01 -15.21 1.63
CA LYS A 22 -18.88 -14.31 2.39
C LYS A 22 -18.78 -12.86 1.89
N ILE A 23 -17.56 -12.38 1.64
CA ILE A 23 -17.33 -11.05 1.08
C ILE A 23 -18.05 -10.91 -0.27
N SER A 24 -17.99 -11.96 -1.11
CA SER A 24 -18.65 -11.99 -2.41
C SER A 24 -20.16 -11.85 -2.35
N VAL A 25 -20.82 -12.13 -1.21
CA VAL A 25 -22.27 -11.97 -1.02
C VAL A 25 -22.61 -10.57 -0.49
N ILE A 26 -21.73 -9.98 0.33
CA ILE A 26 -21.95 -8.67 0.97
C ILE A 26 -21.71 -7.52 -0.01
N LEU A 27 -20.79 -7.66 -0.96
CA LEU A 27 -20.48 -6.61 -1.92
C LEU A 27 -21.68 -6.26 -2.82
N PRO A 28 -21.86 -5.00 -3.24
CA PRO A 28 -22.89 -4.63 -4.19
C PRO A 28 -22.62 -5.18 -5.60
N ASP A 29 -23.67 -5.28 -6.42
CA ASP A 29 -23.57 -5.81 -7.79
C ASP A 29 -22.81 -4.90 -8.76
N GLY A 30 -22.24 -5.53 -9.78
CA GLY A 30 -21.50 -4.89 -10.86
C GLY A 30 -20.26 -4.14 -10.39
N TRP A 31 -19.89 -3.10 -11.14
CA TRP A 31 -18.68 -2.30 -10.87
C TRP A 31 -18.66 -1.67 -9.47
N LYS A 32 -19.81 -1.45 -8.84
CA LYS A 32 -19.87 -0.91 -7.46
C LYS A 32 -19.18 -1.85 -6.47
N GLY A 33 -19.27 -3.17 -6.66
CA GLY A 33 -18.61 -4.15 -5.80
C GLY A 33 -17.08 -4.02 -5.86
N ALA A 34 -16.55 -3.85 -7.07
CA ALA A 34 -15.13 -3.58 -7.29
C ALA A 34 -14.72 -2.24 -6.66
N PHE A 35 -15.51 -1.18 -6.83
CA PHE A 35 -15.23 0.11 -6.18
C PHE A 35 -15.20 0.01 -4.65
N VAL A 36 -16.17 -0.69 -4.05
CA VAL A 36 -16.23 -0.90 -2.59
C VAL A 36 -15.01 -1.66 -2.08
N LEU A 37 -14.48 -2.61 -2.85
CA LEU A 37 -13.23 -3.28 -2.48
C LEU A 37 -12.05 -2.31 -2.47
N LEU A 38 -11.93 -1.40 -3.44
CA LEU A 38 -10.88 -0.37 -3.44
C LEU A 38 -11.03 0.59 -2.25
N ALA A 39 -12.26 1.01 -1.94
CA ALA A 39 -12.53 1.83 -0.77
C ALA A 39 -12.17 1.10 0.54
N PHE A 40 -12.47 -0.20 0.62
CA PHE A 40 -12.07 -1.03 1.76
C PHE A 40 -10.54 -1.08 1.91
N VAL A 41 -9.79 -1.31 0.82
CA VAL A 41 -8.32 -1.29 0.84
C VAL A 41 -7.79 0.07 1.32
N PHE A 42 -8.36 1.16 0.82
CA PHE A 42 -8.03 2.52 1.25
C PHE A 42 -8.20 2.70 2.76
N PHE A 43 -9.37 2.38 3.30
CA PHE A 43 -9.62 2.60 4.73
C PHE A 43 -8.78 1.68 5.62
N ILE A 44 -8.62 0.42 5.22
CA ILE A 44 -7.76 -0.52 5.96
C ILE A 44 -6.31 -0.03 5.97
N SER A 45 -5.81 0.52 4.85
CA SER A 45 -4.45 1.05 4.77
C SER A 45 -4.21 2.33 5.57
N SER A 46 -5.25 2.97 6.11
CA SER A 46 -5.06 4.07 7.06
C SER A 46 -4.61 3.60 8.45
N PHE A 47 -4.79 2.30 8.75
CA PHE A 47 -4.43 1.68 10.03
C PHE A 47 -3.42 0.54 9.89
N LEU A 48 -3.41 -0.12 8.73
CA LEU A 48 -2.46 -1.17 8.37
C LEU A 48 -1.41 -0.61 7.40
N ASP A 49 -0.22 -1.22 7.44
CA ASP A 49 0.83 -1.00 6.46
C ASP A 49 0.32 -1.21 5.01
N ASN A 50 0.76 -0.34 4.10
CA ASN A 50 0.35 -0.33 2.69
C ASN A 50 0.62 -1.65 1.96
N ILE A 51 1.71 -2.37 2.29
CA ILE A 51 2.01 -3.69 1.71
C ILE A 51 0.93 -4.69 2.11
N ALA A 52 0.56 -4.71 3.40
CA ALA A 52 -0.44 -5.65 3.92
C ALA A 52 -1.83 -5.37 3.31
N ALA A 53 -2.25 -4.11 3.27
CA ALA A 53 -3.52 -3.71 2.69
C ALA A 53 -3.61 -4.07 1.20
N ALA A 54 -2.55 -3.81 0.42
CA ALA A 54 -2.50 -4.13 -1.00
C ALA A 54 -2.53 -5.65 -1.26
N ILE A 55 -1.77 -6.45 -0.51
CA ILE A 55 -1.77 -7.92 -0.63
C ILE A 55 -3.15 -8.48 -0.32
N ILE A 56 -3.78 -8.06 0.79
CA ILE A 56 -5.12 -8.52 1.16
C ILE A 56 -6.14 -8.14 0.07
N GLY A 57 -6.11 -6.89 -0.39
CA GLY A 57 -6.97 -6.40 -1.46
C GLY A 57 -6.82 -7.19 -2.76
N ALA A 58 -5.57 -7.44 -3.18
CA ALA A 58 -5.26 -8.19 -4.39
C ALA A 58 -5.64 -9.67 -4.29
N THR A 59 -5.48 -10.29 -3.13
CA THR A 59 -5.90 -11.69 -2.88
C THR A 59 -7.42 -11.82 -2.85
N ILE A 60 -8.14 -10.88 -2.22
CA ILE A 60 -9.61 -10.81 -2.29
C ILE A 60 -10.05 -10.66 -3.75
N ALA A 61 -9.48 -9.69 -4.48
CA ALA A 61 -9.79 -9.46 -5.88
C ALA A 61 -9.55 -10.71 -6.74
N SER A 62 -8.41 -11.38 -6.53
CA SER A 62 -8.07 -12.63 -7.22
C SER A 62 -9.19 -13.67 -7.08
N ASN A 63 -9.69 -13.87 -5.86
CA ASN A 63 -10.75 -14.86 -5.64
C ASN A 63 -12.10 -14.39 -6.19
N LEU A 64 -12.47 -13.12 -6.01
CA LEU A 64 -13.73 -12.57 -6.50
C LEU A 64 -13.82 -12.57 -8.03
N PHE A 65 -12.69 -12.39 -8.72
CA PHE A 65 -12.62 -12.29 -10.19
C PHE A 65 -12.02 -13.54 -10.84
N ASN A 66 -12.14 -14.73 -10.24
CA ASN A 66 -11.68 -15.99 -10.83
C ASN A 66 -10.22 -16.01 -11.30
N LYS A 67 -9.33 -15.39 -10.53
CA LYS A 67 -7.91 -15.18 -10.86
C LYS A 67 -7.66 -14.32 -12.10
N LYS A 68 -8.69 -13.65 -12.63
CA LYS A 68 -8.63 -12.72 -13.77
C LYS A 68 -8.78 -11.28 -13.30
N VAL A 69 -7.72 -10.77 -12.67
CA VAL A 69 -7.66 -9.37 -12.24
C VAL A 69 -6.98 -8.55 -13.34
N HIS A 70 -7.61 -7.47 -13.77
CA HIS A 70 -7.09 -6.55 -14.78
C HIS A 70 -5.89 -5.77 -14.21
N ILE A 71 -4.85 -5.50 -15.00
CA ILE A 71 -3.64 -4.82 -14.50
C ILE A 71 -3.97 -3.41 -14.01
N GLY A 72 -4.84 -2.68 -14.72
CA GLY A 72 -5.34 -1.37 -14.25
C GLY A 72 -6.05 -1.45 -12.88
N TYR A 73 -6.73 -2.55 -12.58
CA TYR A 73 -7.34 -2.76 -11.27
C TYR A 73 -6.31 -3.10 -10.19
N LEU A 74 -5.27 -3.87 -10.52
CA LEU A 74 -4.12 -4.09 -9.63
C LEU A 74 -3.41 -2.76 -9.31
N ALA A 75 -3.22 -1.90 -10.31
CA ALA A 75 -2.67 -0.56 -10.13
C ALA A 75 -3.56 0.30 -9.23
N ALA A 76 -4.88 0.20 -9.38
CA ALA A 76 -5.83 0.90 -8.50
C ALA A 76 -5.82 0.38 -7.06
N ILE A 77 -5.60 -0.93 -6.83
CA ILE A 77 -5.43 -1.49 -5.48
C ILE A 77 -4.22 -0.87 -4.79
N VAL A 78 -3.08 -0.80 -5.49
CA VAL A 78 -1.85 -0.17 -4.97
C VAL A 78 -2.05 1.32 -4.74
N ALA A 79 -2.72 2.00 -5.67
CA ALA A 79 -3.06 3.40 -5.51
C ALA A 79 -3.99 3.63 -4.31
N ALA A 80 -5.00 2.77 -4.10
CA ALA A 80 -5.91 2.87 -2.97
C ALA A 80 -5.20 2.63 -1.64
N SER A 81 -4.30 1.65 -1.54
CA SER A 81 -3.52 1.43 -0.32
C SER A 81 -2.62 2.62 -0.01
N ASN A 82 -1.85 3.10 -1.01
CA ASN A 82 -0.95 4.24 -0.81
C ASN A 82 -1.71 5.54 -0.50
N ALA A 83 -2.86 5.78 -1.14
CA ALA A 83 -3.74 6.89 -0.83
C ALA A 83 -4.24 6.81 0.62
N GLY A 84 -4.68 5.62 1.06
CA GLY A 84 -5.20 5.39 2.41
C GLY A 84 -4.17 5.69 3.51
N GLY A 85 -2.91 5.32 3.29
CA GLY A 85 -1.81 5.60 4.22
C GLY A 85 -1.35 7.06 4.24
N SER A 86 -1.47 7.78 3.12
CA SER A 86 -0.92 9.14 2.97
C SER A 86 -1.49 10.21 3.92
N GLY A 87 -2.68 10.00 4.48
CA GLY A 87 -3.30 10.91 5.46
C GLY A 87 -3.21 10.44 6.93
N SER A 88 -2.51 9.33 7.19
CA SER A 88 -2.41 8.72 8.53
C SER A 88 -0.97 8.49 8.93
N VAL A 89 -0.56 8.92 10.12
CA VAL A 89 0.79 8.70 10.67
C VAL A 89 1.07 7.27 11.13
N VAL A 90 0.08 6.37 11.01
CA VAL A 90 0.21 4.96 11.39
C VAL A 90 0.11 4.05 10.17
N GLY A 91 -0.62 4.47 9.13
CA GLY A 91 -0.94 3.64 7.96
C GLY A 91 0.20 3.50 6.96
N ASP A 92 1.19 4.38 6.98
CA ASP A 92 2.35 4.30 6.08
C ASP A 92 3.67 4.59 6.81
N THR A 93 4.74 3.95 6.34
CA THR A 93 6.08 4.15 6.89
C THR A 93 6.53 5.59 6.67
N THR A 94 6.22 6.20 5.51
CA THR A 94 6.67 7.57 5.19
C THR A 94 6.01 8.63 6.09
N THR A 95 4.72 8.50 6.38
CA THR A 95 4.00 9.39 7.29
C THR A 95 4.41 9.17 8.74
N THR A 96 4.78 7.94 9.10
CA THR A 96 5.41 7.65 10.40
C THR A 96 6.76 8.33 10.50
N MET A 97 7.60 8.29 9.45
CA MET A 97 8.89 9.01 9.42
C MET A 97 8.70 10.52 9.61
N MET A 98 7.70 11.12 8.95
CA MET A 98 7.37 12.54 9.16
C MET A 98 7.01 12.81 10.62
N TRP A 99 6.19 11.96 11.23
CA TRP A 99 5.80 12.09 12.63
C TRP A 99 7.00 11.99 13.57
N LEU A 100 7.88 11.00 13.38
CA LEU A 100 9.11 10.83 14.16
C LEU A 100 10.08 12.01 13.98
N ALA A 101 10.11 12.60 12.78
CA ALA A 101 10.89 13.81 12.52
C ALA A 101 10.33 15.06 13.22
N GLY A 102 9.13 15.00 13.80
CA GLY A 102 8.52 16.10 14.54
C GLY A 102 7.33 16.77 13.85
N VAL A 103 6.87 16.25 12.70
CA VAL A 103 5.65 16.72 12.05
C VAL A 103 4.44 16.32 12.90
N PRO A 104 3.59 17.28 13.33
CA PRO A 104 2.38 16.94 14.07
C PRO A 104 1.44 16.08 13.20
N PRO A 105 0.80 15.01 13.73
CA PRO A 105 -0.08 14.16 12.93
C PRO A 105 -1.21 14.89 12.19
N ILE A 106 -1.71 15.98 12.78
CA ILE A 106 -2.73 16.83 12.16
C ILE A 106 -2.27 17.48 10.85
N GLN A 107 -0.96 17.70 10.68
CA GLN A 107 -0.36 18.30 9.47
C GLN A 107 -0.27 17.34 8.28
N VAL A 108 -0.60 16.07 8.48
CA VAL A 108 -0.67 15.09 7.39
C VAL A 108 -2.13 14.87 6.95
N LEU A 109 -3.09 15.18 7.84
CA LEU A 109 -4.50 14.84 7.67
C LEU A 109 -5.15 15.46 6.43
N HIS A 110 -4.81 16.71 6.08
CA HIS A 110 -5.37 17.37 4.89
C HIS A 110 -4.91 16.71 3.59
N GLY A 111 -3.86 15.88 3.60
CA GLY A 111 -3.49 14.99 2.50
C GLY A 111 -4.65 14.08 2.06
N TYR A 112 -5.60 13.77 2.96
CA TYR A 112 -6.80 13.01 2.61
C TYR A 112 -7.71 13.71 1.60
N ILE A 113 -7.66 15.04 1.47
CA ILE A 113 -8.43 15.75 0.44
C ILE A 113 -8.04 15.23 -0.94
N ALA A 114 -6.74 15.17 -1.23
CA ALA A 114 -6.23 14.64 -2.47
C ALA A 114 -6.44 13.13 -2.58
N ALA A 115 -6.21 12.40 -1.48
CA ALA A 115 -6.32 10.94 -1.45
C ALA A 115 -7.76 10.43 -1.73
N PHE A 116 -8.78 11.08 -1.15
CA PHE A 116 -10.18 10.74 -1.43
C PHE A 116 -10.56 11.04 -2.87
N VAL A 117 -10.19 12.22 -3.39
CA VAL A 117 -10.44 12.56 -4.80
C VAL A 117 -9.77 11.53 -5.71
N ALA A 118 -8.52 11.17 -5.42
CA ALA A 118 -7.80 10.19 -6.20
C ALA A 118 -8.43 8.79 -6.13
N LEU A 119 -8.94 8.37 -4.96
CA LEU A 119 -9.70 7.13 -4.80
C LEU A 119 -10.97 7.13 -5.65
N PHE A 120 -11.75 8.22 -5.62
CA PHE A 120 -12.98 8.30 -6.41
C PHE A 120 -12.69 8.26 -7.91
N VAL A 121 -11.67 8.99 -8.37
CA VAL A 121 -11.28 9.02 -9.79
C VAL A 121 -10.71 7.68 -10.24
N SER A 122 -9.62 7.20 -9.62
CA SER A 122 -8.99 5.96 -10.03
C SER A 122 -9.92 4.77 -9.82
N GLY A 123 -10.63 4.74 -8.70
CA GLY A 123 -11.54 3.67 -8.34
C GLY A 123 -12.71 3.57 -9.30
N TYR A 124 -13.31 4.69 -9.74
CA TYR A 124 -14.41 4.66 -10.69
C TYR A 124 -14.00 4.02 -12.02
N PHE A 125 -12.88 4.44 -12.61
CA PHE A 125 -12.40 3.90 -13.88
C PHE A 125 -11.95 2.45 -13.75
N ALA A 126 -11.15 2.14 -12.72
CA ALA A 126 -10.63 0.81 -12.49
C ALA A 126 -11.75 -0.21 -12.24
N ALA A 127 -12.74 0.15 -11.42
CA ALA A 127 -13.87 -0.72 -11.09
C ALA A 127 -14.69 -1.07 -12.34
N LYS A 128 -14.93 -0.11 -13.24
CA LYS A 128 -15.62 -0.36 -14.51
C LYS A 128 -14.78 -1.20 -15.46
N GLN A 129 -13.48 -0.92 -15.55
CA GLN A 129 -12.56 -1.71 -16.36
C GLN A 129 -12.52 -3.17 -15.89
N GLN A 130 -12.42 -3.39 -14.58
CA GLN A 130 -12.45 -4.72 -13.98
C GLN A 130 -13.77 -5.42 -14.24
N GLU A 131 -14.91 -4.77 -14.01
CA GLU A 131 -16.23 -5.36 -14.27
C GLU A 131 -16.39 -5.78 -15.74
N SER A 132 -15.89 -4.96 -16.69
CA SER A 132 -15.93 -5.29 -18.11
C SER A 132 -14.99 -6.44 -18.50
N TYR A 133 -13.89 -6.61 -17.76
CA TYR A 133 -12.90 -7.66 -17.99
C TYR A 133 -13.35 -9.00 -17.38
N GLN A 134 -13.84 -8.96 -16.15
CA GLN A 134 -14.38 -10.09 -15.41
C GLN A 134 -15.24 -9.58 -14.24
N SER A 135 -16.54 -9.87 -14.30
CA SER A 135 -17.48 -9.60 -13.20
C SER A 135 -17.17 -10.44 -11.96
N ILE A 136 -17.62 -9.93 -10.80
CA ILE A 136 -17.55 -10.65 -9.53
C ILE A 136 -18.31 -11.97 -9.65
N ILE A 137 -17.64 -13.07 -9.31
CA ILE A 137 -18.32 -14.35 -9.14
C ILE A 137 -19.06 -14.30 -7.80
N ARG A 138 -20.39 -14.37 -7.88
CA ARG A 138 -21.22 -14.67 -6.72
C ARG A 138 -21.12 -16.18 -6.47
N SER A 139 -20.56 -16.58 -5.33
CA SER A 139 -20.49 -18.00 -4.97
C SER A 139 -21.91 -18.57 -4.82
N SER A 140 -22.34 -19.45 -5.73
CA SER A 140 -23.58 -20.25 -5.58
C SER A 140 -23.43 -21.39 -4.57
N HIS A 141 -22.18 -21.69 -4.18
CA HIS A 141 -21.83 -22.77 -3.26
C HIS A 141 -21.60 -22.23 -1.85
N SER A 142 -22.67 -21.90 -1.15
CA SER A 142 -22.66 -21.50 0.27
C SER A 142 -22.31 -22.63 1.24
N GLY A 143 -21.62 -23.70 0.79
CA GLY A 143 -21.43 -24.94 1.54
C GLY A 143 -20.13 -25.07 2.32
N ARG A 144 -19.12 -24.22 2.07
CA ARG A 144 -17.85 -24.26 2.82
C ARG A 144 -17.91 -23.30 4.00
N SER A 145 -17.84 -23.84 5.21
CA SER A 145 -17.68 -23.04 6.42
C SER A 145 -16.37 -22.25 6.35
N VAL A 146 -16.42 -20.98 6.75
CA VAL A 146 -15.21 -20.15 6.91
C VAL A 146 -14.29 -20.79 7.95
N ASP A 147 -13.00 -20.95 7.61
CA ASP A 147 -11.99 -21.40 8.57
C ASP A 147 -11.57 -20.22 9.45
N TRP A 148 -12.32 -20.03 10.54
CA TRP A 148 -12.06 -18.99 11.52
C TRP A 148 -10.68 -19.08 12.18
N GLY A 149 -10.07 -20.28 12.22
CA GLY A 149 -8.71 -20.46 12.71
C GLY A 149 -7.70 -19.75 11.81
N ARG A 150 -7.88 -19.82 10.48
CA ARG A 150 -7.03 -19.08 9.54
C ARG A 150 -7.28 -17.57 9.59
N ILE A 151 -8.52 -17.14 9.77
CA ILE A 151 -8.85 -15.71 9.95
C ILE A 151 -8.23 -15.16 11.22
N PHE A 152 -8.29 -15.90 12.32
CA PHE A 152 -7.61 -15.53 13.55
C PHE A 152 -6.10 -15.37 13.34
N ILE A 153 -5.46 -16.29 12.62
CA ILE A 153 -4.02 -16.20 12.29
C ILE A 153 -3.71 -14.91 11.53
N VAL A 154 -4.48 -14.61 10.47
CA VAL A 154 -4.28 -13.39 9.67
C VAL A 154 -4.41 -12.16 10.57
N PHE A 155 -5.48 -12.07 11.35
CA PHE A 155 -5.73 -10.92 12.22
C PHE A 155 -4.66 -10.76 13.31
N PHE A 156 -4.24 -11.87 13.93
CA PHE A 156 -3.18 -11.87 14.93
C PHE A 156 -1.85 -11.37 14.36
N ILE A 157 -1.47 -11.83 13.16
CA ILE A 157 -0.25 -11.37 12.50
C ILE A 157 -0.34 -9.87 12.17
N LEU A 158 -1.48 -9.40 11.65
CA LEU A 158 -1.66 -7.98 11.33
C LEU A 158 -1.59 -7.09 12.56
N ILE A 159 -2.28 -7.45 13.65
CA ILE A 159 -2.16 -6.73 14.93
C ILE A 159 -0.72 -6.73 15.42
N THR A 160 -0.06 -7.88 15.40
CA THR A 160 1.33 -7.99 15.85
C THR A 160 2.25 -7.10 15.01
N ALA A 161 2.06 -7.06 13.69
CA ALA A 161 2.83 -6.20 12.80
C ALA A 161 2.60 -4.71 13.08
N VAL A 162 1.33 -4.29 13.24
CA VAL A 162 0.99 -2.88 13.56
C VAL A 162 1.53 -2.48 14.92
N VAL A 163 1.31 -3.29 15.96
CA VAL A 163 1.82 -3.02 17.31
C VAL A 163 3.33 -2.96 17.30
N THR A 164 4.00 -3.87 16.59
CA THR A 164 5.47 -3.85 16.46
C THR A 164 5.92 -2.58 15.77
N ASN A 165 5.31 -2.20 14.64
CA ASN A 165 5.63 -0.98 13.90
C ASN A 165 5.52 0.25 14.83
N VAL A 166 4.37 0.42 15.50
CA VAL A 166 4.12 1.56 16.40
C VAL A 166 5.09 1.58 17.58
N VAL A 167 5.31 0.44 18.25
CA VAL A 167 6.19 0.38 19.44
C VAL A 167 7.65 0.62 19.06
N VAL A 168 8.13 0.02 17.98
CA VAL A 168 9.51 0.17 17.53
C VAL A 168 9.76 1.61 17.08
N ASN A 169 8.85 2.17 16.29
CA ASN A 169 9.00 3.55 15.83
C ASN A 169 8.98 4.57 16.98
N ILE A 170 8.14 4.37 18.00
CA ILE A 170 8.06 5.31 19.14
C ILE A 170 9.18 5.14 20.16
N LYS A 171 9.57 3.89 20.48
CA LYS A 171 10.49 3.60 21.61
C LYS A 171 11.90 3.21 21.19
N PHE A 172 12.08 2.73 19.97
CA PHE A 172 13.30 2.09 19.50
C PHE A 172 13.63 2.53 18.05
N SER A 173 13.33 3.78 17.69
CA SER A 173 13.54 4.33 16.35
C SER A 173 14.96 4.08 15.84
N ASP A 174 15.96 4.28 16.71
CA ASP A 174 17.38 4.15 16.36
C ASP A 174 17.79 2.70 16.04
N LEU A 175 17.07 1.72 16.59
CA LEU A 175 17.31 0.31 16.31
C LEU A 175 16.60 -0.16 15.03
N SER A 176 15.59 0.58 14.57
CA SER A 176 14.75 0.19 13.43
C SER A 176 15.53 0.14 12.11
N ASP A 177 16.61 0.94 12.00
CA ASP A 177 17.51 0.96 10.84
C ASP A 177 18.36 -0.31 10.71
N TYR A 178 18.62 -1.00 11.82
CA TYR A 178 19.54 -2.14 11.88
C TYR A 178 18.83 -3.50 11.88
N PHE A 179 17.57 -3.54 12.33
CA PHE A 179 16.87 -4.80 12.54
C PHE A 179 15.44 -4.77 11.97
N PRO A 180 15.05 -5.78 11.17
CA PRO A 180 13.74 -5.81 10.50
C PRO A 180 12.62 -6.27 11.45
N PHE A 181 12.32 -5.49 12.49
CA PHE A 181 11.39 -5.85 13.56
C PHE A 181 10.02 -6.32 13.08
N ILE A 182 9.40 -5.58 12.14
CA ILE A 182 8.07 -5.93 11.61
C ILE A 182 8.13 -7.29 10.89
N GLY A 183 9.17 -7.51 10.09
CA GLY A 183 9.37 -8.79 9.42
C GLY A 183 9.53 -9.92 10.43
N VAL A 184 10.36 -9.74 11.45
CA VAL A 184 10.62 -10.76 12.47
C VAL A 184 9.36 -11.03 13.31
N SER A 185 8.59 -10.00 13.67
CA SER A 185 7.37 -10.18 14.48
C SER A 185 6.30 -10.95 13.71
N VAL A 186 6.15 -10.74 12.41
CA VAL A 186 5.30 -11.55 11.53
C VAL A 186 5.71 -13.03 11.56
N TRP A 187 7.01 -13.33 11.50
CA TRP A 187 7.50 -14.70 11.55
C TRP A 187 7.31 -15.34 12.92
N ILE A 188 7.59 -14.62 14.00
CA ILE A 188 7.34 -15.09 15.37
C ILE A 188 5.84 -15.42 15.54
N ALA A 189 4.96 -14.52 15.10
CA ALA A 189 3.51 -14.75 15.12
C ALA A 189 3.10 -15.99 14.31
N LEU A 190 3.67 -16.19 13.11
CA LEU A 190 3.45 -17.39 12.30
C LEU A 190 3.90 -18.66 13.04
N PHE A 191 5.10 -18.67 13.62
CA PHE A 191 5.64 -19.84 14.34
C PHE A 191 4.80 -20.20 15.56
N ILE A 192 4.38 -19.21 16.35
CA ILE A 192 3.51 -19.42 17.52
C ILE A 192 2.20 -20.10 17.12
N LEU A 193 1.67 -19.77 15.94
CA LEU A 193 0.36 -20.24 15.48
C LEU A 193 0.39 -21.49 14.58
N ILE A 194 1.58 -22.07 14.34
CA ILE A 194 1.72 -23.35 13.62
C ILE A 194 0.81 -24.46 14.18
N PRO A 195 0.66 -24.63 15.51
CA PRO A 195 -0.20 -25.68 16.07
C PRO A 195 -1.68 -25.55 15.66
N LEU A 196 -2.16 -24.33 15.40
CA LEU A 196 -3.55 -24.08 15.02
C LEU A 196 -3.78 -24.46 13.55
N ARG A 197 -2.95 -23.93 12.63
CA ARG A 197 -2.95 -24.26 11.20
C ARG A 197 -1.54 -24.12 10.65
N LYS A 198 -1.05 -25.17 9.98
CA LYS A 198 0.28 -25.15 9.34
C LYS A 198 0.31 -24.19 8.14
N PRO A 199 1.34 -23.35 8.02
CA PRO A 199 1.61 -22.57 6.81
C PRO A 199 1.91 -23.46 5.61
N ASP A 200 1.69 -22.93 4.41
CA ASP A 200 2.05 -23.59 3.16
C ASP A 200 3.48 -23.22 2.75
N TRP A 201 4.43 -24.07 3.15
CA TRP A 201 5.86 -23.84 2.93
C TRP A 201 6.26 -23.83 1.44
N SER A 202 5.43 -24.36 0.55
CA SER A 202 5.71 -24.41 -0.89
C SER A 202 5.79 -23.02 -1.55
N ILE A 203 5.23 -21.99 -0.91
CA ILE A 203 5.16 -20.62 -1.44
C ILE A 203 6.48 -19.85 -1.19
N ILE A 204 7.27 -20.27 -0.20
CA ILE A 204 8.49 -19.56 0.22
C ILE A 204 9.48 -19.33 -0.93
N PRO A 205 9.86 -20.33 -1.76
CA PRO A 205 10.87 -20.12 -2.79
C PRO A 205 10.47 -19.02 -3.79
N GLY A 206 9.19 -18.96 -4.17
CA GLY A 206 8.67 -17.91 -5.04
C GLY A 206 8.70 -16.54 -4.37
N ALA A 207 8.16 -16.45 -3.15
CA ALA A 207 8.13 -15.22 -2.37
C ALA A 207 9.55 -14.69 -2.04
N PHE A 208 10.50 -15.57 -1.78
CA PHE A 208 11.89 -15.25 -1.49
C PHE A 208 12.59 -14.62 -2.70
N LYS A 209 12.42 -15.19 -3.90
CA LYS A 209 12.95 -14.59 -5.14
C LYS A 209 12.38 -13.18 -5.37
N GLY A 210 11.07 -13.01 -5.21
CA GLY A 210 10.41 -11.70 -5.30
C GLY A 210 10.91 -10.71 -4.24
N SER A 211 11.24 -11.19 -3.05
CA SER A 211 11.78 -10.37 -1.95
C SER A 211 13.22 -9.93 -2.20
N ILE A 212 14.06 -10.78 -2.80
CA ILE A 212 15.42 -10.40 -3.22
C ILE A 212 15.33 -9.32 -4.30
N PHE A 213 14.44 -9.49 -5.27
CA PHE A 213 14.23 -8.49 -6.31
C PHE A 213 13.82 -7.14 -5.71
N LEU A 214 12.84 -7.11 -4.79
CA LEU A 214 12.49 -5.85 -4.10
C LEU A 214 13.67 -5.26 -3.34
N LEU A 215 14.40 -6.09 -2.59
CA LEU A 215 15.56 -5.63 -1.81
C LEU A 215 16.61 -4.98 -2.72
N ALA A 216 16.92 -5.61 -3.86
CA ALA A 216 17.84 -5.05 -4.84
C ALA A 216 17.33 -3.70 -5.38
N LEU A 217 16.03 -3.62 -5.70
CA LEU A 217 15.41 -2.40 -6.22
C LEU A 217 15.46 -1.25 -5.19
N VAL A 218 15.08 -1.50 -3.94
CA VAL A 218 15.13 -0.51 -2.86
C VAL A 218 16.58 -0.08 -2.58
N LEU A 219 17.52 -1.02 -2.56
CA LEU A 219 18.94 -0.70 -2.38
C LEU A 219 19.44 0.22 -3.51
N THR A 220 19.10 -0.08 -4.76
CA THR A 220 19.47 0.80 -5.87
C THR A 220 18.83 2.18 -5.77
N ALA A 221 17.58 2.26 -5.31
CA ALA A 221 16.88 3.53 -5.11
C ALA A 221 17.50 4.36 -3.98
N SER A 222 17.96 3.70 -2.90
CA SER A 222 18.68 4.37 -1.80
C SER A 222 20.06 4.91 -2.20
N MET A 223 20.63 4.44 -3.32
CA MET A 223 21.89 4.94 -3.90
C MET A 223 21.66 6.14 -4.85
N MET A 224 20.45 6.70 -4.89
CA MET A 224 20.14 7.86 -5.73
C MET A 224 21.09 9.03 -5.40
N PRO A 225 21.84 9.58 -6.38
CA PRO A 225 22.86 10.61 -6.18
C PRO A 225 22.22 12.01 -6.07
N VAL A 226 21.15 12.13 -5.29
CA VAL A 226 20.42 13.40 -5.09
C VAL A 226 20.58 13.81 -3.64
N GLU A 227 21.50 14.74 -3.40
CA GLU A 227 21.79 15.24 -2.06
C GLU A 227 20.83 16.36 -1.62
N LYS A 228 20.14 17.01 -2.58
CA LYS A 228 19.21 18.12 -2.34
C LYS A 228 18.03 18.08 -3.32
N LEU A 229 16.83 18.37 -2.83
CA LEU A 229 15.67 18.57 -3.69
C LEU A 229 15.62 20.04 -4.16
N PRO A 230 14.87 20.35 -5.23
CA PRO A 230 14.51 21.73 -5.53
C PRO A 230 13.84 22.41 -4.33
N PRO A 231 13.91 23.74 -4.18
CA PRO A 231 13.29 24.46 -3.07
C PRO A 231 11.86 24.01 -2.81
N ALA A 232 11.47 23.90 -1.54
CA ALA A 232 10.16 23.40 -1.16
C ALA A 232 9.07 24.36 -1.67
N SER A 233 8.16 23.81 -2.46
CA SER A 233 7.09 24.54 -3.14
C SER A 233 6.04 23.56 -3.62
N TRP A 234 4.83 24.04 -3.93
CA TRP A 234 3.79 23.18 -4.46
C TRP A 234 4.20 22.48 -5.78
N TYR A 235 4.95 23.14 -6.66
CA TYR A 235 5.36 22.56 -7.95
C TYR A 235 6.50 21.54 -7.79
N SER A 236 7.43 21.77 -6.85
CA SER A 236 8.45 20.77 -6.53
C SER A 236 7.82 19.55 -5.87
N THR A 237 6.88 19.74 -4.94
CA THR A 237 6.11 18.65 -4.32
C THR A 237 5.29 17.85 -5.33
N PHE A 238 4.65 18.53 -6.28
CA PHE A 238 3.99 17.86 -7.41
C PHE A 238 4.98 17.04 -8.26
N GLY A 239 6.15 17.59 -8.56
CA GLY A 239 7.20 16.85 -9.28
C GLY A 239 7.69 15.61 -8.52
N LEU A 240 7.79 15.71 -7.19
CA LEU A 240 8.23 14.59 -6.34
C LEU A 240 7.29 13.38 -6.44
N GLY A 241 6.00 13.56 -6.71
CA GLY A 241 5.10 12.42 -6.89
C GLY A 241 5.42 11.58 -8.14
N PHE A 242 5.80 12.24 -9.25
CA PHE A 242 6.27 11.53 -10.44
C PHE A 242 7.64 10.88 -10.21
N LEU A 243 8.53 11.56 -9.49
CA LEU A 243 9.84 10.99 -9.12
C LEU A 243 9.67 9.76 -8.22
N SER A 244 8.70 9.78 -7.31
CA SER A 244 8.40 8.66 -6.42
C SER A 244 7.98 7.40 -7.17
N ALA A 245 7.35 7.53 -8.35
CA ALA A 245 7.03 6.39 -9.19
C ALA A 245 8.28 5.61 -9.67
N VAL A 246 9.46 6.24 -9.66
CA VAL A 246 10.71 5.66 -10.13
C VAL A 246 11.66 5.31 -8.98
N PHE A 247 11.74 6.17 -7.96
CA PHE A 247 12.76 6.11 -6.92
C PHE A 247 12.26 5.62 -5.55
N ASP A 248 11.01 5.14 -5.46
CA ASP A 248 10.35 4.79 -4.20
C ASP A 248 10.04 6.01 -3.30
N ASN A 249 9.09 5.82 -2.38
CA ASN A 249 8.55 6.90 -1.55
C ASN A 249 9.39 7.17 -0.27
N ILE A 250 10.14 6.16 0.22
CA ILE A 250 10.95 6.28 1.44
C ILE A 250 12.12 7.27 1.28
N PRO A 251 13.03 7.15 0.28
CA PRO A 251 14.19 8.05 0.17
C PRO A 251 13.77 9.50 -0.09
N LEU A 252 12.72 9.71 -0.89
CA LEU A 252 12.22 11.05 -1.19
C LEU A 252 11.59 11.73 0.03
N THR A 253 10.92 10.96 0.88
CA THR A 253 10.38 11.48 2.15
C THR A 253 11.51 11.88 3.09
N GLU A 254 12.56 11.07 3.19
CA GLU A 254 13.74 11.38 4.00
C GLU A 254 14.43 12.68 3.53
N LEU A 255 14.62 12.84 2.22
CA LEU A 255 15.17 14.08 1.65
C LEU A 255 14.25 15.28 1.89
N GLY A 256 12.93 15.10 1.80
CA GLY A 256 11.94 16.13 2.13
C GLY A 256 12.03 16.57 3.59
N ILE A 257 12.18 15.63 4.53
CA ILE A 257 12.38 15.89 5.96
C ILE A 257 13.69 16.66 6.18
N LYS A 258 14.80 16.22 5.57
CA LYS A 258 16.11 16.89 5.68
C LYS A 258 16.08 18.34 5.17
N GLN A 259 15.40 18.58 4.06
CA GLN A 259 15.28 19.91 3.49
C GLN A 259 14.27 20.79 4.22
N ASN A 260 13.26 20.18 4.86
CA ASN A 260 12.24 20.84 5.67
C ASN A 260 11.38 21.84 4.84
N ASN A 261 10.49 22.57 5.51
CA ASN A 261 9.67 23.63 4.92
C ASN A 261 8.71 23.16 3.81
N TYR A 262 8.25 21.92 3.88
CA TYR A 262 7.21 21.37 3.00
C TYR A 262 5.82 21.52 3.64
N ASP A 263 4.80 21.54 2.80
CA ASP A 263 3.45 21.18 3.23
C ASP A 263 3.40 19.65 3.37
N TRP A 264 3.34 19.17 4.61
CA TRP A 264 3.53 17.75 4.92
C TRP A 264 2.40 16.86 4.41
N GLY A 265 1.15 17.33 4.45
CA GLY A 265 0.00 16.60 3.91
C GLY A 265 0.06 16.49 2.39
N MET A 266 0.48 17.55 1.69
CA MET A 266 0.70 17.49 0.25
C MET A 266 1.90 16.61 -0.11
N LEU A 267 2.99 16.67 0.65
CA LEU A 267 4.16 15.83 0.44
C LEU A 267 3.82 14.35 0.64
N ALA A 268 3.11 14.02 1.73
CA ALA A 268 2.68 12.66 2.04
C ALA A 268 1.77 12.08 0.95
N TYR A 269 0.81 12.86 0.46
CA TYR A 269 0.02 12.46 -0.70
C TYR A 269 0.89 12.30 -1.94
N CYS A 270 1.77 13.26 -2.23
CA CYS A 270 2.51 13.26 -3.49
C CYS A 270 3.46 12.07 -3.59
N VAL A 271 4.28 11.89 -2.57
CA VAL A 271 5.30 10.84 -2.53
C VAL A 271 4.63 9.49 -2.25
N GLY A 272 3.65 9.42 -1.34
CA GLY A 272 2.90 8.18 -1.07
C GLY A 272 2.09 7.69 -2.27
N TYR A 273 1.12 8.47 -2.76
CA TYR A 273 0.26 8.10 -3.89
C TYR A 273 1.08 7.96 -5.19
N GLY A 274 1.99 8.90 -5.45
CA GLY A 274 2.75 8.99 -6.69
C GLY A 274 3.56 7.72 -7.00
N GLY A 275 4.07 7.04 -5.97
CA GLY A 275 4.72 5.73 -6.10
C GLY A 275 3.87 4.65 -6.80
N SER A 276 2.55 4.82 -6.87
CA SER A 276 1.62 3.86 -7.47
C SER A 276 1.54 3.94 -9.01
N MET A 277 2.09 4.99 -9.64
CA MET A 277 2.03 5.16 -11.09
C MET A 277 2.82 4.10 -11.86
N ILE A 278 3.82 3.48 -11.21
CA ILE A 278 4.58 2.34 -11.74
C ILE A 278 4.62 1.29 -10.64
N TRP A 279 4.49 0.01 -11.01
CA TRP A 279 4.40 -1.09 -10.05
C TRP A 279 5.58 -1.19 -9.08
N PHE A 280 6.77 -0.70 -9.45
CA PHE A 280 7.93 -0.72 -8.56
C PHE A 280 8.22 0.60 -7.84
N GLY A 281 7.42 1.64 -8.07
CA GLY A 281 7.54 2.92 -7.39
C GLY A 281 7.07 2.90 -5.93
N SER A 282 6.56 1.76 -5.46
CA SER A 282 6.26 1.51 -4.06
C SER A 282 6.43 0.05 -3.69
N SER A 283 6.74 -0.21 -2.42
CA SER A 283 6.83 -1.58 -1.88
C SER A 283 5.51 -2.36 -2.03
N ALA A 284 4.36 -1.69 -1.91
CA ALA A 284 3.04 -2.29 -2.13
C ALA A 284 2.86 -2.76 -3.58
N GLY A 285 3.31 -1.97 -4.55
CA GLY A 285 3.26 -2.35 -5.96
C GLY A 285 4.12 -3.57 -6.29
N VAL A 286 5.33 -3.64 -5.73
CA VAL A 286 6.22 -4.80 -5.93
C VAL A 286 5.63 -6.05 -5.30
N ALA A 287 5.01 -5.93 -4.12
CA ALA A 287 4.33 -7.03 -3.46
C ALA A 287 3.17 -7.57 -4.32
N VAL A 288 2.32 -6.69 -4.87
CA VAL A 288 1.24 -7.08 -5.79
C VAL A 288 1.78 -7.70 -7.07
N ALA A 289 2.80 -7.11 -7.70
CA ALA A 289 3.39 -7.64 -8.93
C ALA A 289 4.09 -8.99 -8.74
N ASN A 290 4.49 -9.34 -7.51
CA ASN A 290 4.99 -10.68 -7.20
C ASN A 290 3.88 -11.73 -7.12
N LEU A 291 2.65 -11.34 -6.74
CA LEU A 291 1.47 -12.21 -6.79
C LEU A 291 0.90 -12.34 -8.21
N PHE A 292 1.06 -11.29 -9.03
CA PHE A 292 0.55 -11.19 -10.40
C PHE A 292 1.69 -10.82 -11.36
N PRO A 293 2.47 -11.82 -11.86
CA PRO A 293 3.65 -11.57 -12.69
C PRO A 293 3.39 -10.72 -13.93
N GLU A 294 2.18 -10.77 -14.49
CA GLU A 294 1.74 -9.96 -15.63
C GLU A 294 1.80 -8.45 -15.36
N ALA A 295 1.70 -8.03 -14.09
CA ALA A 295 1.78 -6.64 -13.68
C ALA A 295 3.21 -6.07 -13.73
N LYS A 296 4.25 -6.92 -13.87
CA LYS A 296 5.65 -6.48 -13.94
C LYS A 296 5.99 -5.72 -15.24
N SER A 297 5.10 -5.73 -16.24
CA SER A 297 5.27 -4.91 -17.44
C SER A 297 4.92 -3.45 -17.14
N VAL A 298 5.95 -2.59 -17.08
CA VAL A 298 5.78 -1.12 -16.87
C VAL A 298 4.85 -0.52 -17.93
N GLY A 299 5.08 -0.87 -19.21
CA GLY A 299 4.28 -0.35 -20.32
C GLY A 299 2.80 -0.71 -20.20
N ARG A 300 2.49 -1.97 -19.82
CA ARG A 300 1.10 -2.38 -19.57
C ARG A 300 0.53 -1.72 -18.32
N TRP A 301 1.30 -1.65 -17.23
CA TRP A 301 0.87 -0.99 -16.00
C TRP A 301 0.44 0.45 -16.24
N VAL A 302 1.26 1.25 -16.93
CA VAL A 302 0.95 2.64 -17.24
C VAL A 302 -0.20 2.76 -18.23
N LYS A 303 -0.22 1.93 -19.29
CA LYS A 303 -1.28 1.98 -20.31
C LYS A 303 -2.65 1.57 -19.76
N GLU A 304 -2.70 0.46 -19.02
CA GLU A 304 -3.94 -0.11 -18.49
C GLU A 304 -4.39 0.60 -17.22
N GLY A 305 -3.44 1.07 -16.39
CA GLY A 305 -3.66 1.82 -15.15
C GLY A 305 -3.53 3.33 -15.29
N TRP A 306 -3.69 3.90 -16.49
CA TRP A 306 -3.56 5.34 -16.79
C TRP A 306 -4.33 6.24 -15.82
N HIS A 307 -5.48 5.74 -15.31
CA HIS A 307 -6.34 6.44 -14.37
C HIS A 307 -5.66 6.72 -13.03
N VAL A 308 -4.59 6.01 -12.65
CA VAL A 308 -3.80 6.28 -11.44
C VAL A 308 -3.04 7.60 -11.59
N THR A 309 -2.30 7.78 -12.68
CA THR A 309 -1.61 9.05 -12.96
C THR A 309 -2.60 10.20 -13.15
N PHE A 310 -3.73 9.95 -13.80
CA PHE A 310 -4.77 10.98 -13.92
C PHE A 310 -5.36 11.37 -12.55
N ALA A 311 -5.68 10.39 -11.71
CA ALA A 311 -6.18 10.61 -10.36
C ALA A 311 -5.16 11.34 -9.46
N TYR A 312 -3.86 11.10 -9.65
CA TYR A 312 -2.80 11.87 -8.99
C TYR A 312 -2.90 13.37 -9.29
N ILE A 313 -3.01 13.71 -10.58
CA ILE A 313 -3.07 15.10 -11.03
C ILE A 313 -4.35 15.77 -10.51
N VAL A 314 -5.49 15.09 -10.61
CA VAL A 314 -6.79 15.62 -10.16
C VAL A 314 -6.84 15.76 -8.64
N GLY A 315 -6.31 14.78 -7.89
CA GLY A 315 -6.22 14.85 -6.44
C GLY A 315 -5.32 15.99 -5.97
N PHE A 316 -4.16 16.18 -6.61
CA PHE A 316 -3.27 17.30 -6.33
C PHE A 316 -3.95 18.66 -6.63
N ALA A 317 -4.62 18.78 -7.77
CA ALA A 317 -5.38 19.99 -8.10
C ALA A 317 -6.46 20.28 -7.05
N ALA A 318 -7.17 19.26 -6.57
CA ALA A 318 -8.22 19.41 -5.57
C ALA A 318 -7.67 19.93 -4.22
N ILE A 319 -6.58 19.36 -3.70
CA ILE A 319 -5.99 19.85 -2.45
C ILE A 319 -5.40 21.26 -2.60
N MET A 320 -4.83 21.59 -3.77
CA MET A 320 -4.38 22.96 -4.04
C MET A 320 -5.53 23.97 -4.09
N LEU A 321 -6.70 23.58 -4.64
CA LEU A 321 -7.87 24.45 -4.72
C LEU A 321 -8.60 24.61 -3.39
N ILE A 322 -8.69 23.54 -2.60
CA ILE A 322 -9.47 23.52 -1.35
C ILE A 322 -8.64 24.01 -0.16
N TRP A 323 -7.37 23.60 -0.09
CA TRP A 323 -6.50 23.87 1.06
C TRP A 323 -5.45 24.92 0.74
N GLY A 324 -4.84 24.88 -0.45
CA GLY A 324 -3.69 25.73 -0.78
C GLY A 324 -2.40 25.26 -0.12
N TRP A 325 -1.26 25.82 -0.55
CA TRP A 325 0.07 25.42 -0.08
C TRP A 325 0.42 26.09 1.26
N HIS A 326 0.55 25.29 2.32
CA HIS A 326 0.85 25.76 3.67
C HIS A 326 2.10 25.05 4.23
N PRO A 327 3.32 25.52 3.86
CA PRO A 327 4.55 24.89 4.30
C PRO A 327 4.77 25.10 5.79
N MET A 328 5.31 24.08 6.46
CA MET A 328 5.62 24.13 7.88
C MET A 328 7.05 23.71 8.13
N LEU A 329 7.76 24.50 8.94
CA LEU A 329 9.05 24.11 9.49
C LEU A 329 8.85 23.10 10.62
N ILE A 330 9.52 21.96 10.50
CA ILE A 330 9.79 21.08 11.62
C ILE A 330 10.76 21.82 12.55
N ALA A 331 10.37 22.03 13.80
CA ALA A 331 11.28 22.50 14.82
C ALA A 331 12.26 21.36 15.14
N HIS A 332 13.51 21.47 14.69
CA HIS A 332 14.55 20.53 15.11
C HIS A 332 14.70 20.62 16.63
N LYS A 333 14.48 19.49 17.32
CA LYS A 333 14.84 19.33 18.74
C LYS A 333 16.34 19.20 18.89
#